data_AF-A0A1F4ZW68-F1
#
_entry.id   AF-A0A1F4ZW68-F1
#
_cell.length_a   1.000
_cell.length_b   1.000
_cell.length_c   1.000
_cell.angle_alpha   90.00
_cell.angle_beta   90.00
_cell.angle_gamma   90.00
#
_symmetry.space_group_name_H-M   'P 1'
#
loop_
_entity.id
_entity.type
_entity.pdbx_description
1 polymer ?
#
loop_
_entity_poly.entity_id
_entity_poly.type
_entity_poly.pdbx_seq_one_letter_code
_entity_poly.pdbx_strand_id
1 'polypeptide(L)'
;MNPNLSHAIMLFLANEFHMSPEDVLPDSDLALDFDLTPEQISDLLDRMQDALDFILPEDKIADIHTISDLLQALNPENEAHESD
;
A
#
# COMPACT_ATOMS: atom_id res chain seq x y z
N MET A 1 -8.09 7.77 -11.20
CA MET A 1 -8.06 6.45 -10.53
C MET A 1 -8.35 5.33 -11.53
N ASN A 2 -7.48 4.31 -11.63
CA ASN A 2 -7.91 3.01 -12.15
C ASN A 2 -8.53 2.28 -10.93
N PRO A 3 -9.86 2.23 -10.75
CA PRO A 3 -10.49 1.61 -9.58
C PRO A 3 -10.06 0.15 -9.38
N ASN A 4 -9.51 -0.45 -10.44
CA ASN A 4 -8.93 -1.78 -10.43
C ASN A 4 -7.64 -1.88 -9.61
N LEU A 5 -6.81 -0.83 -9.49
CA LEU A 5 -5.50 -0.94 -8.83
C LEU A 5 -5.63 -0.98 -7.30
N SER A 6 -6.37 -0.05 -6.70
CA SER A 6 -6.61 -0.06 -5.24
C SER A 6 -7.32 -1.35 -4.81
N HIS A 7 -8.27 -1.83 -5.60
CA HIS A 7 -8.91 -3.11 -5.34
C HIS A 7 -7.92 -4.29 -5.47
N ALA A 8 -7.05 -4.28 -6.47
CA ALA A 8 -6.03 -5.31 -6.65
C ALA A 8 -5.01 -5.33 -5.48
N ILE A 9 -4.65 -4.17 -4.93
CA ILE A 9 -3.79 -4.06 -3.75
C ILE A 9 -4.47 -4.69 -2.52
N MET A 10 -5.73 -4.34 -2.27
CA MET A 10 -6.48 -4.92 -1.15
C MET A 10 -6.59 -6.45 -1.29
N LEU A 11 -6.84 -6.95 -2.51
CA LEU A 11 -6.87 -8.39 -2.79
C LEU A 11 -5.50 -9.06 -2.63
N PHE A 12 -4.43 -8.39 -3.04
CA PHE A 12 -3.07 -8.88 -2.88
C PHE A 12 -2.71 -9.04 -1.41
N LEU A 13 -2.94 -7.99 -0.60
CA LEU A 13 -2.68 -7.99 0.84
C LEU A 13 -3.53 -9.05 1.55
N ALA A 14 -4.82 -9.13 1.22
CA ALA A 14 -5.72 -10.16 1.76
C ALA A 14 -5.19 -11.58 1.50
N ASN A 15 -4.75 -11.84 0.27
CA ASN A 15 -4.20 -13.15 -0.09
C ASN A 15 -2.86 -13.42 0.60
N GLU A 16 -1.98 -12.42 0.70
CA GLU A 16 -0.66 -12.54 1.34
C GLU A 16 -0.78 -12.85 2.84
N PHE A 17 -1.71 -12.19 3.53
CA PHE A 17 -1.94 -12.40 4.97
C PHE A 17 -3.00 -13.45 5.27
N HIS A 18 -3.46 -14.19 4.25
CA HIS A 18 -4.48 -15.24 4.38
C HIS A 18 -5.76 -14.76 5.11
N MET A 19 -6.20 -13.54 4.83
CA MET A 19 -7.38 -12.92 5.42
C MET A 19 -8.40 -12.52 4.37
N SER A 20 -9.60 -12.12 4.81
CA SER A 20 -10.62 -11.65 3.90
C SER A 20 -10.29 -10.23 3.43
N PRO A 21 -10.62 -9.83 2.19
CA PRO A 21 -10.40 -8.46 1.71
C PRO A 21 -11.13 -7.40 2.54
N GLU A 22 -12.23 -7.78 3.20
CA GLU A 22 -12.99 -6.93 4.12
C GLU A 22 -12.30 -6.70 5.47
N ASP A 23 -11.35 -7.58 5.85
CA ASP A 23 -10.58 -7.49 7.08
C ASP A 23 -9.30 -6.65 6.91
N VAL A 24 -8.94 -6.33 5.67
CA VAL A 24 -7.80 -5.46 5.33
C VAL A 24 -8.22 -4.01 5.59
N LEU A 25 -7.90 -3.49 6.78
CA LEU A 25 -8.29 -2.14 7.17
C LEU A 25 -7.29 -1.11 6.64
N PRO A 26 -7.76 0.04 6.12
CA PRO A 26 -6.89 1.10 5.62
C PRO A 26 -5.98 1.70 6.72
N ASP A 27 -6.41 1.69 7.97
CA ASP A 27 -5.62 2.17 9.12
C ASP A 27 -4.67 1.11 9.71
N SER A 28 -4.62 -0.10 9.15
CA SER A 28 -3.72 -1.14 9.66
C SER A 28 -2.26 -0.78 9.42
N ASP A 29 -1.48 -0.87 10.48
CA ASP A 29 -0.04 -0.61 10.48
C ASP A 29 0.72 -1.87 10.05
N LEU A 30 1.54 -1.74 9.01
CA LEU A 30 2.29 -2.85 8.42
C LEU A 30 3.27 -3.48 9.41
N ALA A 31 3.85 -2.68 10.31
CA ALA A 31 4.81 -3.17 11.29
C ALA A 31 4.12 -3.72 12.55
N LEU A 32 3.08 -3.07 13.04
CA LEU A 32 2.44 -3.42 14.31
C LEU A 32 1.31 -4.44 14.17
N ASP A 33 0.44 -4.30 13.18
CA ASP A 33 -0.72 -5.18 13.01
C ASP A 33 -0.35 -6.47 12.26
N PHE A 34 0.61 -6.39 11.33
CA PHE A 34 1.09 -7.53 10.54
C PHE A 34 2.44 -8.08 10.99
N ASP A 35 3.03 -7.54 12.08
CA ASP A 35 4.30 -7.96 12.68
C ASP A 35 5.47 -8.02 11.65
N LEU A 36 5.48 -7.08 10.70
CA LEU A 36 6.52 -7.02 9.66
C LEU A 36 7.70 -6.16 10.09
N THR A 37 8.91 -6.64 9.77
CA THR A 37 10.11 -5.81 9.87
C THR A 37 10.20 -4.83 8.68
N PRO A 38 11.00 -3.76 8.79
CA PRO A 38 11.22 -2.83 7.68
C PRO A 38 11.71 -3.51 6.38
N GLU A 39 12.56 -4.54 6.51
CA GLU A 39 13.01 -5.34 5.37
C GLU A 39 11.85 -6.13 4.74
N GLN A 40 10.99 -6.73 5.55
CA GLN A 40 9.81 -7.46 5.06
C GLN A 40 8.78 -6.53 4.41
N ILE A 41 8.63 -5.31 4.92
CA ILE A 41 7.77 -4.29 4.31
C ILE A 41 8.33 -3.92 2.92
N SER A 42 9.63 -3.67 2.79
CA SER A 42 10.25 -3.39 1.48
C SER A 42 10.04 -4.56 0.50
N ASP A 43 10.28 -5.80 0.94
CA ASP A 43 10.07 -7.00 0.11
C ASP A 43 8.60 -7.20 -0.28
N LEU A 44 7.66 -6.84 0.60
CA LEU A 44 6.22 -6.86 0.29
C LEU A 44 5.88 -5.84 -0.79
N LEU A 45 6.37 -4.60 -0.65
CA LEU A 45 6.13 -3.53 -1.61
C LEU A 45 6.72 -3.85 -2.98
N ASP A 46 7.92 -4.43 -3.04
CA ASP A 46 8.56 -4.86 -4.29
C ASP A 46 7.77 -5.98 -4.98
N ARG A 47 7.36 -7.00 -4.24
CA ARG A 47 6.54 -8.10 -4.79
C ARG A 47 5.19 -7.61 -5.28
N MET A 48 4.59 -6.64 -4.60
CA MET A 48 3.31 -6.07 -4.98
C MET A 48 3.43 -5.23 -6.26
N GLN A 49 4.48 -4.42 -6.38
CA GLN A 49 4.81 -3.66 -7.60
C GLN A 49 4.98 -4.59 -8.81
N ASP A 50 5.73 -5.69 -8.65
CA ASP A 50 5.93 -6.70 -9.70
C ASP A 50 4.62 -7.44 -10.04
N ALA A 51 3.86 -7.87 -9.03
CA ALA A 51 2.63 -8.63 -9.22
C ALA A 51 1.50 -7.84 -9.90
N LEU A 52 1.44 -6.53 -9.65
CA LEU A 52 0.38 -5.65 -10.14
C LEU A 52 0.86 -4.71 -11.27
N ASP A 53 2.11 -4.88 -11.73
CA ASP A 53 2.73 -4.12 -12.83
C ASP A 53 2.65 -2.60 -12.64
N PHE A 54 3.03 -2.12 -11.45
CA PHE A 54 3.13 -0.68 -11.13
C PHE A 54 4.43 -0.35 -10.39
N ILE A 55 4.73 0.93 -10.28
CA ILE A 55 5.94 1.43 -9.60
C ILE A 55 5.52 2.45 -8.54
N LEU A 56 6.04 2.29 -7.33
CA LEU A 56 5.94 3.27 -6.25
C LEU A 56 7.03 4.33 -6.41
N PRO A 57 6.72 5.60 -6.13
CA PRO A 57 7.74 6.63 -6.01
C PRO A 57 8.67 6.34 -4.83
N GLU A 58 9.99 6.25 -5.09
CA GLU A 58 11.01 5.90 -4.10
C GLU A 58 11.00 6.82 -2.87
N ASP A 59 10.63 8.10 -3.05
CA ASP A 59 10.51 9.08 -1.97
C ASP A 59 9.36 8.76 -1.00
N LYS A 60 8.30 8.10 -1.47
CA LYS A 60 7.14 7.75 -0.64
C LYS A 60 7.29 6.40 0.05
N ILE A 61 8.14 5.50 -0.47
CA ILE A 61 8.31 4.14 0.11
C ILE A 61 8.67 4.21 1.60
N ALA A 62 9.53 5.16 1.98
CA ALA A 62 9.95 5.35 3.36
C ALA A 62 8.82 5.86 4.29
N ASP A 63 7.80 6.50 3.73
CA ASP A 63 6.65 7.06 4.47
C ASP A 63 5.45 6.10 4.51
N ILE A 64 5.55 4.91 3.90
CA ILE A 64 4.48 3.90 3.92
C ILE A 64 4.53 3.13 5.25
N HIS A 65 3.67 3.52 6.19
CA HIS A 65 3.47 2.82 7.45
C HIS A 65 2.18 2.02 7.47
N THR A 66 1.13 2.56 6.84
CA THR A 66 -0.20 1.97 6.79
C THR A 66 -0.64 1.64 5.37
N ILE A 67 -1.71 0.85 5.25
CA ILE A 67 -2.35 0.57 3.96
C ILE A 67 -2.89 1.87 3.33
N SER A 68 -3.36 2.83 4.12
CA SER A 68 -3.77 4.16 3.64
C SER A 68 -2.61 4.91 2.99
N ASP A 69 -1.44 4.92 3.64
CA ASP A 69 -0.24 5.59 3.10
C ASP A 69 0.15 5.00 1.75
N LEU A 70 0.10 3.67 1.63
CA LEU A 70 0.34 2.97 0.37
C LEU A 70 -0.65 3.41 -0.72
N LEU A 71 -1.94 3.45 -0.40
CA LEU A 71 -2.97 3.85 -1.36
C LEU A 71 -2.84 5.34 -1.75
N GLN A 72 -2.38 6.19 -0.82
CA GLN A 72 -2.11 7.60 -1.07
C GLN A 72 -0.85 7.82 -1.92
N ALA A 73 0.22 7.05 -1.68
CA ALA A 73 1.46 7.11 -2.46
C ALA A 73 1.22 6.82 -3.95
N LEU A 74 0.19 6.05 -4.26
CA LEU A 74 -0.24 5.74 -5.62
C LEU A 74 -1.15 6.79 -6.26
N ASN A 75 -1.58 7.78 -5.48
CA ASN A 75 -2.51 8.81 -5.91
C ASN A 75 -1.90 10.21 -5.74
N PRO A 76 -0.95 10.60 -6.62
CA PRO A 76 -0.31 11.92 -6.57
C PRO A 76 -1.30 13.07 -6.83
N GLU A 77 -2.52 12.80 -7.32
CA GLU A 77 -3.56 13.81 -7.55
C GLU A 77 -4.11 14.45 -6.24
N ASN A 78 -3.74 13.95 -5.06
CA ASN A 78 -4.14 14.54 -3.78
C ASN A 78 -3.07 15.47 -3.15
N GLU A 79 -1.90 15.64 -3.78
CA GLU A 79 -0.88 16.61 -3.34
C GLU A 79 -1.07 18.01 -3.95
N ALA A 80 -2.21 18.27 -4.60
CA ALA A 80 -2.52 19.56 -5.22
C ALA A 80 -3.81 20.16 -4.66
N HIS A 81 -3.92 20.42 -3.34
CA HIS A 81 -4.88 21.38 -2.77
C HIS A 81 -4.37 21.99 -1.44
N GLU A 82 -3.13 22.47 -1.40
CA GLU A 82 -2.75 23.60 -0.56
C GLU A 82 -2.01 24.63 -1.42
N SER A 83 -2.81 25.35 -2.21
CA SER A 83 -2.44 26.66 -2.74
C SER A 83 -3.54 27.61 -2.32
N ASP A 84 -3.39 28.26 -1.16
CA ASP A 84 -3.75 29.67 -0.95
C ASP A 84 -2.97 30.23 0.26
#